data_AF-A0A952A3Z7-F1
#
_entry.id   AF-A0A952A3Z7-F1
#
_cell.length_a   1.000
_cell.length_b   1.000
_cell.length_c   1.000
_cell.angle_alpha   90.00
_cell.angle_beta   90.00
_cell.angle_gamma   90.00
#
_symmetry.space_group_name_H-M   'P 1'
#
loop_
_entity.id
_entity.type
_entity.pdbx_description
1 polymer ?
#
loop_
_entity_poly.entity_id
_entity_poly.type
_entity_poly.pdbx_seq_one_letter_code
_entity_poly.pdbx_strand_id
1 'polypeptide(L)'
;MTPWKKYFWLQLLVGSGLLFLETFFYDGFLSKKLFLSFPVVAGLSLLITAVLVVWKRKAFSTTDTFMTAVVAGGGLILATALGYADQTLYPNAVFSSFHIHPEIFRFWAMYLWGVAVILVVPLLLRQEKRAYFALPAYVLVLLFFVRFTFEPFFPEVGMEDGLVEWATCIFFLLTTPLAAWISLKNGYKKQFLSALFFGILTLAALFLSGEEISWGERILKFSSPDVLKANNVQQETTLHNIDPIQKKMSLAYISVGSWGTFGWMVWEHLPTKFIARYRKGGESFTPTWFLGPFFFYILWYGLNRALLGPLHYKTWEETAELVFSVGLFLFVAMNRYSPLRKYLPKK
;
A
#
# COMPACT_ATOMS: atom_id res chain seq x y z
N MET A 1 -28.97 5.56 -15.11
CA MET A 1 -27.53 5.85 -15.26
C MET A 1 -27.36 7.21 -15.93
N THR A 2 -26.61 8.15 -15.34
CA THR A 2 -26.40 9.48 -15.95
C THR A 2 -25.67 9.36 -17.29
N PRO A 3 -25.86 10.29 -18.25
CA PRO A 3 -25.15 10.26 -19.54
C PRO A 3 -23.62 10.15 -19.38
N TRP A 4 -23.06 10.85 -18.40
CA TRP A 4 -21.63 10.79 -18.08
C TRP A 4 -21.14 9.40 -17.68
N LYS A 5 -21.90 8.66 -16.86
CA LYS A 5 -21.53 7.29 -16.47
C LYS A 5 -21.55 6.36 -17.70
N LYS A 6 -22.43 6.60 -18.69
CA LYS A 6 -22.41 5.86 -19.97
C LYS A 6 -21.13 6.13 -20.76
N TYR A 7 -20.73 7.40 -20.93
CA TYR A 7 -19.51 7.74 -21.65
C TYR A 7 -18.24 7.20 -20.98
N PHE A 8 -18.20 7.21 -19.65
CA PHE A 8 -17.10 6.61 -18.90
C PHE A 8 -16.96 5.10 -19.19
N TRP A 9 -18.06 4.34 -19.06
CA TRP A 9 -18.02 2.91 -19.32
C TRP A 9 -17.77 2.59 -20.79
N LEU A 10 -18.25 3.43 -21.71
CA LEU A 10 -17.94 3.29 -23.13
C LEU A 10 -16.44 3.51 -23.39
N GLN A 11 -15.82 4.52 -22.78
CA GLN A 11 -14.38 4.77 -22.89
C GLN A 11 -13.57 3.58 -22.36
N LEU A 12 -13.95 3.04 -21.19
CA LEU A 12 -13.28 1.85 -20.64
C LEU A 12 -13.50 0.62 -21.53
N LEU A 13 -14.71 0.41 -22.04
CA LEU A 13 -15.01 -0.72 -22.93
C LEU A 13 -14.19 -0.63 -24.22
N VAL A 14 -14.12 0.54 -24.84
CA VAL A 14 -13.34 0.76 -26.07
C VAL A 14 -11.85 0.60 -25.78
N GLY A 15 -11.32 1.27 -24.75
CA GLY A 15 -9.90 1.20 -24.39
C GLY A 15 -9.47 -0.23 -24.01
N SER A 16 -10.20 -0.87 -23.10
CA SER A 16 -9.95 -2.26 -22.69
C SER A 16 -10.13 -3.24 -23.86
N GLY A 17 -11.16 -3.06 -24.69
CA GLY A 17 -11.45 -3.91 -25.84
C GLY A 17 -10.36 -3.86 -26.90
N LEU A 18 -9.86 -2.66 -27.22
CA LEU A 18 -8.74 -2.48 -28.15
C LEU A 18 -7.46 -3.16 -27.64
N LEU A 19 -7.14 -2.99 -26.35
CA LEU A 19 -5.99 -3.65 -25.73
C LEU A 19 -6.17 -5.17 -25.62
N PHE A 20 -7.40 -5.63 -25.42
CA PHE A 20 -7.72 -7.06 -25.35
C PHE A 20 -7.62 -7.73 -26.72
N LEU A 21 -8.07 -7.06 -27.79
CA LEU A 21 -7.93 -7.57 -29.16
C LEU A 21 -6.47 -7.85 -29.52
N GLU A 22 -5.54 -7.02 -29.03
CA GLU A 22 -4.10 -7.24 -29.22
C GLU A 22 -3.65 -8.63 -28.73
N THR A 23 -4.36 -9.23 -27.75
CA THR A 23 -4.02 -10.58 -27.25
C THR A 23 -4.27 -11.69 -28.28
N PHE A 24 -5.11 -11.45 -29.30
CA PHE A 24 -5.44 -12.44 -30.34
C PHE A 24 -4.66 -12.23 -31.65
N PHE A 25 -4.14 -11.03 -31.90
CA PHE A 25 -3.47 -10.69 -33.15
C PHE A 25 -1.96 -10.52 -32.93
N TYR A 26 -1.23 -11.63 -33.06
CA TYR A 26 0.23 -11.72 -32.88
C TYR A 26 1.02 -10.67 -33.67
N ASP A 27 0.53 -10.38 -34.87
CA ASP A 27 1.08 -9.41 -35.80
C ASP A 27 0.94 -7.94 -35.36
N GLY A 28 0.28 -7.67 -34.23
CA GLY A 28 -0.01 -6.34 -33.70
C GLY A 28 -1.23 -5.70 -34.36
N PHE A 29 -2.41 -5.86 -33.77
CA PHE A 29 -3.64 -5.24 -34.26
C PHE A 29 -3.55 -3.72 -34.15
N LEU A 30 -3.13 -3.21 -33.00
CA LEU A 30 -2.99 -1.78 -32.73
C LEU A 30 -1.98 -1.13 -33.67
N SER A 31 -0.82 -1.74 -33.87
CA SER A 31 0.23 -1.20 -34.73
C SER A 31 -0.15 -1.25 -36.20
N LYS A 32 -0.74 -2.35 -36.68
CA LYS A 32 -1.09 -2.52 -38.10
C LYS A 32 -2.37 -1.82 -38.53
N LYS A 33 -3.37 -1.71 -37.64
CA LYS A 33 -4.68 -1.14 -37.99
C LYS A 33 -4.85 0.29 -37.52
N LEU A 34 -4.25 0.65 -36.38
CA LEU A 34 -4.41 1.96 -35.75
C LEU A 34 -3.13 2.79 -35.71
N PHE A 35 -1.96 2.23 -36.09
CA PHE A 35 -0.65 2.88 -36.01
C PHE A 35 -0.30 3.36 -34.59
N LEU A 36 -0.79 2.64 -33.58
CA LEU A 36 -0.55 2.92 -32.17
C LEU A 36 0.09 1.71 -31.49
N SER A 37 0.93 1.95 -30.49
CA SER A 37 1.48 0.88 -29.65
C SER A 37 0.59 0.61 -28.45
N PHE A 38 0.66 -0.62 -27.91
CA PHE A 38 -0.07 -1.00 -26.70
C PHE A 38 0.16 -0.02 -25.53
N PRO A 39 1.42 0.37 -25.18
CA PRO A 39 1.65 1.30 -24.08
C PRO A 39 1.01 2.68 -24.29
N VAL A 40 0.97 3.17 -25.54
CA VAL A 40 0.35 4.46 -25.86
C VAL A 40 -1.16 4.40 -25.64
N VAL A 41 -1.82 3.35 -26.15
CA VAL A 41 -3.28 3.19 -25.97
C VAL A 41 -3.62 3.00 -24.49
N ALA A 42 -2.88 2.17 -23.77
CA ALA A 42 -3.07 1.95 -22.34
C ALA A 42 -2.86 3.23 -21.53
N GLY A 43 -1.77 3.96 -21.78
CA GLY A 43 -1.44 5.21 -21.10
C GLY A 43 -2.49 6.30 -21.32
N LEU A 44 -2.90 6.53 -22.57
CA LEU A 44 -3.96 7.50 -22.90
C LEU A 44 -5.28 7.11 -22.24
N SER A 45 -5.64 5.82 -22.27
CA SER A 45 -6.87 5.33 -21.65
C SER A 45 -6.86 5.55 -20.13
N LEU A 46 -5.77 5.19 -19.44
CA LEU A 46 -5.62 5.43 -18.00
C LEU A 46 -5.65 6.92 -17.64
N LEU A 47 -4.99 7.77 -18.45
CA LEU A 47 -5.00 9.22 -18.25
C LEU A 47 -6.41 9.79 -18.37
N ILE A 48 -7.15 9.42 -19.41
CA ILE A 48 -8.54 9.84 -19.60
C ILE A 48 -9.40 9.36 -18.42
N THR A 49 -9.24 8.09 -18.01
CA THR A 49 -9.93 7.54 -16.84
C THR A 49 -9.62 8.35 -15.58
N ALA A 50 -8.35 8.68 -15.30
CA ALA A 50 -7.95 9.49 -14.16
C ALA A 50 -8.59 10.89 -14.17
N VAL A 51 -8.56 11.59 -15.31
CA VAL A 51 -9.17 12.91 -15.47
C VAL A 51 -10.67 12.85 -15.25
N LEU A 52 -11.37 11.88 -15.84
CA LEU A 52 -12.82 11.71 -15.69
C LEU A 52 -13.20 11.40 -14.24
N VAL A 53 -12.40 10.56 -13.58
CA VAL A 53 -12.61 10.12 -12.19
C VAL A 53 -12.45 11.29 -11.22
N VAL A 54 -11.44 12.14 -11.40
CA VAL A 54 -11.26 13.37 -10.62
C VAL A 54 -12.40 14.36 -10.88
N TRP A 55 -12.74 14.60 -12.14
CA TRP A 55 -13.77 15.58 -12.51
C TRP A 55 -15.17 15.18 -12.05
N LYS A 56 -15.52 13.89 -12.13
CA LYS A 56 -16.84 13.35 -11.76
C LYS A 56 -16.80 12.49 -10.49
N ARG A 57 -15.98 12.86 -9.50
CA ARG A 57 -15.76 12.11 -8.25
C ARG A 57 -17.00 11.60 -7.50
N LYS A 58 -18.15 12.30 -7.61
CA LYS A 58 -19.42 11.90 -6.97
C LYS A 58 -20.20 10.82 -7.73
N ALA A 59 -19.84 10.54 -8.98
CA ALA A 59 -20.57 9.62 -9.85
C ALA A 59 -20.25 8.14 -9.61
N PHE A 60 -19.14 7.84 -8.94
CA PHE A 60 -18.66 6.48 -8.70
C PHE A 60 -19.16 5.98 -7.35
N SER A 61 -19.88 4.86 -7.35
CA SER A 61 -20.31 4.21 -6.12
C SER A 61 -19.25 3.26 -5.59
N THR A 62 -19.26 3.02 -4.29
CA THR A 62 -18.39 2.04 -3.64
C THR A 62 -18.54 0.64 -4.26
N THR A 63 -19.77 0.26 -4.64
CA THR A 63 -20.05 -1.02 -5.28
C THR A 63 -19.40 -1.12 -6.67
N ASP A 64 -19.55 -0.09 -7.51
CA ASP A 64 -18.94 -0.10 -8.86
C ASP A 64 -17.41 -0.25 -8.78
N THR A 65 -16.77 0.49 -7.86
CA THR A 65 -15.32 0.43 -7.68
C THR A 65 -14.86 -0.95 -7.24
N PHE A 66 -15.51 -1.55 -6.23
CA PHE A 66 -15.10 -2.88 -5.76
C PHE A 66 -15.41 -4.00 -6.75
N MET A 67 -16.53 -3.93 -7.48
CA MET A 67 -16.79 -4.89 -8.56
C MET A 67 -15.72 -4.79 -9.66
N THR A 68 -15.29 -3.58 -10.01
CA THR A 68 -14.21 -3.38 -10.98
C THR A 68 -12.90 -3.98 -10.48
N ALA A 69 -12.59 -3.82 -9.19
CA ALA A 69 -11.39 -4.39 -8.59
C ALA A 69 -11.41 -5.92 -8.51
N VAL A 70 -12.57 -6.52 -8.23
CA VAL A 70 -12.73 -7.98 -8.26
C VAL A 70 -12.50 -8.52 -9.66
N VAL A 71 -13.08 -7.88 -10.69
CA VAL A 71 -12.88 -8.29 -12.09
C VAL A 71 -11.41 -8.12 -12.50
N ALA A 72 -10.79 -6.98 -12.18
CA ALA A 72 -9.39 -6.73 -12.48
C ALA A 72 -8.46 -7.71 -11.76
N GLY A 73 -8.69 -7.97 -10.48
CA GLY A 73 -7.93 -8.94 -9.68
C GLY A 73 -8.07 -10.38 -10.21
N GLY A 74 -9.28 -10.78 -10.61
CA GLY A 74 -9.50 -12.05 -11.32
C GLY A 74 -8.71 -12.13 -12.63
N GLY A 75 -8.64 -11.03 -13.37
CA GLY A 75 -7.79 -10.91 -14.57
C GLY A 75 -6.30 -11.10 -14.28
N LEU A 76 -5.78 -10.52 -13.19
CA LEU A 76 -4.40 -10.73 -12.75
C LEU A 76 -4.13 -12.20 -12.39
N ILE A 77 -5.02 -12.83 -11.62
CA ILE A 77 -4.91 -14.25 -11.25
C ILE A 77 -4.89 -15.13 -12.51
N LEU A 78 -5.81 -14.87 -13.44
CA LEU A 78 -5.86 -15.60 -14.71
C LEU A 78 -4.58 -15.39 -15.53
N ALA A 79 -4.07 -14.16 -15.61
CA ALA A 79 -2.83 -13.86 -16.31
C ALA A 79 -1.63 -14.61 -15.72
N THR A 80 -1.52 -14.66 -14.39
CA THR A 80 -0.49 -15.46 -13.70
C THR A 80 -0.65 -16.95 -14.01
N ALA A 81 -1.87 -17.48 -13.96
CA ALA A 81 -2.13 -18.89 -14.24
C ALA A 81 -1.79 -19.27 -15.69
N LEU A 82 -2.15 -18.42 -16.66
CA LEU A 82 -1.79 -18.62 -18.07
C LEU A 82 -0.28 -18.57 -18.27
N GLY A 83 0.41 -17.59 -17.68
CA GLY A 83 1.88 -17.51 -17.75
C GLY A 83 2.56 -18.76 -17.19
N TYR A 84 2.06 -19.27 -16.05
CA TYR A 84 2.57 -20.50 -15.46
C TYR A 84 2.29 -21.74 -16.32
N ALA A 85 1.09 -21.86 -16.89
CA ALA A 85 0.73 -22.97 -17.78
C ALA A 85 1.62 -23.00 -19.04
N ASP A 86 1.90 -21.83 -19.63
CA ASP A 86 2.75 -21.72 -20.82
C ASP A 86 4.22 -22.11 -20.54
N GLN A 87 4.70 -21.86 -19.31
CA GLN A 87 6.05 -22.24 -18.89
C GLN A 87 6.20 -23.73 -18.54
N THR A 88 5.11 -24.39 -18.11
CA THR A 88 5.18 -25.74 -17.51
C THR A 88 4.68 -26.85 -18.41
N LEU A 89 3.72 -26.59 -19.30
CA LEU A 89 3.13 -27.62 -20.15
C LEU A 89 4.03 -27.91 -21.36
N TYR A 90 4.12 -26.95 -22.28
CA TYR A 90 4.98 -26.98 -23.46
C TYR A 90 5.01 -25.57 -24.08
N PRO A 91 6.03 -25.24 -24.90
CA PRO A 91 6.13 -23.92 -25.50
C PRO A 91 4.86 -23.54 -26.28
N ASN A 92 4.31 -22.35 -26.00
CA ASN A 92 3.08 -21.83 -26.62
C ASN A 92 1.81 -22.66 -26.32
N ALA A 93 1.75 -23.38 -25.20
CA ALA A 93 0.55 -24.14 -24.79
C ALA A 93 -0.70 -23.27 -24.69
N VAL A 94 -0.58 -22.05 -24.15
CA VAL A 94 -1.73 -21.13 -24.02
C VAL A 94 -2.18 -20.64 -25.39
N PHE A 95 -1.25 -20.24 -26.24
CA PHE A 95 -1.57 -19.73 -27.56
C PHE A 95 -2.18 -20.82 -28.45
N SER A 96 -1.61 -22.03 -28.45
CA SER A 96 -2.15 -23.15 -29.25
C SER A 96 -3.56 -23.57 -28.83
N SER A 97 -3.88 -23.47 -27.53
CA SER A 97 -5.18 -23.89 -27.00
C SER A 97 -6.25 -22.81 -27.14
N PHE A 98 -5.90 -21.55 -26.85
CA PHE A 98 -6.88 -20.46 -26.71
C PHE A 98 -6.70 -19.32 -27.73
N HIS A 99 -5.62 -19.34 -28.52
CA HIS A 99 -5.23 -18.24 -29.42
C HIS A 99 -5.06 -16.90 -28.69
N ILE A 100 -4.67 -16.97 -27.41
CA ILE A 100 -4.38 -15.81 -26.56
C ILE A 100 -2.88 -15.75 -26.33
N HIS A 101 -2.27 -14.59 -26.57
CA HIS A 101 -0.87 -14.35 -26.27
C HIS A 101 -0.67 -14.04 -24.77
N PRO A 102 -0.04 -14.92 -23.98
CA PRO A 102 0.03 -14.79 -22.53
C PRO A 102 0.76 -13.52 -22.09
N GLU A 103 1.82 -13.09 -22.80
CA GLU A 103 2.52 -11.84 -22.47
C GLU A 103 1.64 -10.59 -22.67
N ILE A 104 0.83 -10.54 -23.73
CA ILE A 104 0.00 -9.35 -23.98
C ILE A 104 -1.17 -9.36 -23.00
N PHE A 105 -1.69 -10.55 -22.69
CA PHE A 105 -2.77 -10.74 -21.72
C PHE A 105 -2.37 -10.27 -20.31
N ARG A 106 -1.14 -10.54 -19.84
CA ARG A 106 -0.69 -10.02 -18.53
C ARG A 106 -0.62 -8.48 -18.50
N PHE A 107 -0.23 -7.84 -19.59
CA PHE A 107 -0.22 -6.36 -19.67
C PHE A 107 -1.64 -5.79 -19.70
N TRP A 108 -2.58 -6.46 -20.38
CA TRP A 108 -4.00 -6.10 -20.35
C TRP A 108 -4.60 -6.24 -18.94
N ALA A 109 -4.28 -7.32 -18.23
CA ALA A 109 -4.71 -7.51 -16.84
C ALA A 109 -4.14 -6.42 -15.91
N MET A 110 -2.86 -6.06 -16.09
CA MET A 110 -2.23 -4.94 -15.37
C MET A 110 -2.89 -3.60 -15.68
N TYR A 111 -3.31 -3.35 -16.93
CA TYR A 111 -4.08 -2.16 -17.30
C TYR A 111 -5.43 -2.11 -16.56
N LEU A 112 -6.17 -3.22 -16.51
CA LEU A 112 -7.45 -3.29 -15.76
C LEU A 112 -7.24 -3.02 -14.27
N TRP A 113 -6.14 -3.52 -13.71
CA TRP A 113 -5.77 -3.22 -12.33
C TRP A 113 -5.48 -1.73 -12.11
N GLY A 114 -4.79 -1.08 -13.05
CA GLY A 114 -4.59 0.37 -13.07
C GLY A 114 -5.92 1.14 -13.04
N VAL A 115 -6.91 0.72 -13.83
CA VAL A 115 -8.27 1.30 -13.80
C VAL A 115 -8.90 1.13 -12.40
N ALA A 116 -8.80 -0.07 -11.81
CA ALA A 116 -9.33 -0.33 -10.47
C ALA A 116 -8.69 0.56 -9.39
N VAL A 117 -7.37 0.78 -9.45
CA VAL A 117 -6.64 1.68 -8.53
C VAL A 117 -7.13 3.13 -8.69
N ILE A 118 -7.26 3.62 -9.92
CA ILE A 118 -7.75 4.98 -10.19
C ILE A 118 -9.16 5.17 -9.60
N LEU A 119 -10.04 4.17 -9.76
CA LEU A 119 -11.43 4.23 -9.27
C LEU A 119 -11.55 4.26 -7.74
N VAL A 120 -10.51 3.90 -6.99
CA VAL A 120 -10.47 4.02 -5.52
C VAL A 120 -10.25 5.46 -5.08
N VAL A 121 -9.55 6.28 -5.88
CA VAL A 121 -9.16 7.66 -5.52
C VAL A 121 -10.34 8.54 -5.07
N PRO A 122 -11.50 8.59 -5.78
CA PRO A 122 -12.64 9.38 -5.31
C PRO A 122 -13.23 8.91 -3.99
N LEU A 123 -13.12 7.62 -3.68
CA LEU A 123 -13.60 7.06 -2.40
C LEU A 123 -12.68 7.51 -1.27
N LEU A 124 -11.36 7.48 -1.48
CA LEU A 124 -10.38 8.01 -0.52
C LEU A 124 -10.57 9.51 -0.29
N LEU A 125 -10.75 10.30 -1.37
CA LEU A 125 -11.02 11.74 -1.26
C LEU A 125 -12.33 12.07 -0.52
N ARG A 126 -13.32 11.17 -0.59
CA ARG A 126 -14.58 11.27 0.17
C ARG A 126 -14.50 10.67 1.57
N GLN A 127 -13.32 10.18 1.97
CA GLN A 127 -13.07 9.52 3.25
C GLN A 127 -13.94 8.27 3.47
N GLU A 128 -14.24 7.52 2.40
CA GLU A 128 -15.01 6.28 2.47
C GLU A 128 -14.23 5.18 3.19
N LYS A 129 -14.73 4.75 4.36
CA LYS A 129 -14.03 3.80 5.25
C LYS A 129 -13.67 2.49 4.56
N ARG A 130 -14.56 1.95 3.75
CA ARG A 130 -14.34 0.68 3.02
C ARG A 130 -13.16 0.78 2.05
N ALA A 131 -12.93 1.96 1.46
CA ALA A 131 -11.82 2.17 0.54
C ALA A 131 -10.48 2.17 1.27
N TYR A 132 -10.38 2.81 2.43
CA TYR A 132 -9.18 2.71 3.28
C TYR A 132 -8.93 1.27 3.73
N PHE A 133 -9.97 0.56 4.20
CA PHE A 133 -9.85 -0.83 4.62
C PHE A 133 -9.31 -1.74 3.49
N ALA A 134 -9.78 -1.53 2.26
CA ALA A 134 -9.37 -2.34 1.12
C ALA A 134 -7.99 -1.98 0.54
N LEU A 135 -7.47 -0.76 0.78
CA LEU A 135 -6.29 -0.26 0.09
C LEU A 135 -5.04 -1.15 0.25
N PRO A 136 -4.70 -1.67 1.45
CA PRO A 136 -3.59 -2.61 1.60
C PRO A 136 -3.76 -3.87 0.75
N ALA A 137 -4.99 -4.38 0.60
CA ALA A 137 -5.24 -5.54 -0.25
C ALA A 137 -4.96 -5.24 -1.74
N TYR A 138 -5.15 -4.00 -2.20
CA TYR A 138 -4.77 -3.64 -3.56
C TYR A 138 -3.26 -3.73 -3.78
N VAL A 139 -2.48 -3.27 -2.80
CA VAL A 139 -1.01 -3.37 -2.85
C VAL A 139 -0.59 -4.84 -2.88
N LEU A 140 -1.18 -5.67 -2.01
CA LEU A 140 -0.86 -7.11 -1.96
C LEU A 140 -1.19 -7.84 -3.25
N VAL A 141 -2.37 -7.62 -3.83
CA VAL A 141 -2.76 -8.27 -5.09
C VAL A 141 -1.78 -7.92 -6.21
N LEU A 142 -1.39 -6.65 -6.32
CA LEU A 142 -0.38 -6.23 -7.30
C LEU A 142 0.98 -6.86 -7.01
N LEU A 143 1.40 -6.87 -5.75
CA LEU A 143 2.70 -7.40 -5.33
C LEU A 143 2.81 -8.91 -5.64
N PHE A 144 1.76 -9.68 -5.36
CA PHE A 144 1.67 -11.10 -5.73
C PHE A 144 1.72 -11.30 -7.25
N PHE A 145 0.99 -10.48 -8.00
CA PHE A 145 1.03 -10.53 -9.46
C PHE A 145 2.43 -10.28 -10.01
N VAL A 146 3.13 -9.26 -9.51
CA VAL A 146 4.52 -8.97 -9.89
C VAL A 146 5.44 -10.14 -9.51
N ARG A 147 5.34 -10.67 -8.28
CA ARG A 147 6.15 -11.81 -7.82
C ARG A 147 6.07 -13.02 -8.76
N PHE A 148 4.88 -13.36 -9.22
CA PHE A 148 4.65 -14.59 -9.98
C PHE A 148 4.63 -14.41 -11.50
N THR A 149 4.52 -13.17 -11.99
CA THR A 149 4.41 -12.88 -13.43
C THR A 149 5.64 -12.13 -13.97
N PHE A 150 6.33 -11.39 -13.10
CA PHE A 150 7.52 -10.59 -13.39
C PHE A 150 8.60 -10.87 -12.35
N GLU A 151 8.90 -12.15 -12.13
CA GLU A 151 9.81 -12.60 -11.07
C GLU A 151 11.18 -11.88 -11.05
N PRO A 152 11.86 -11.65 -12.21
CA PRO A 152 13.14 -10.92 -12.21
C PRO A 152 13.03 -9.47 -11.72
N PHE A 153 11.86 -8.84 -11.87
CA PHE A 153 11.62 -7.47 -11.44
C PHE A 153 11.22 -7.39 -9.95
N PHE A 154 10.77 -8.50 -9.34
CA PHE A 154 10.28 -8.50 -7.97
C PHE A 154 11.33 -8.07 -6.92
N PRO A 155 12.60 -8.49 -7.00
CA PRO A 155 13.65 -7.96 -6.13
C PRO A 155 13.89 -6.46 -6.32
N GLU A 156 13.78 -5.94 -7.54
CA GLU A 156 14.03 -4.51 -7.85
C GLU A 156 13.02 -3.59 -7.15
N VAL A 157 11.79 -4.07 -6.91
CA VAL A 157 10.75 -3.32 -6.18
C VAL A 157 11.19 -3.00 -4.75
N GLY A 158 11.92 -3.92 -4.10
CA GLY A 158 12.40 -3.80 -2.73
C GLY A 158 13.92 -3.62 -2.65
N MET A 159 14.52 -3.08 -3.70
CA MET A 159 15.94 -2.75 -3.73
C MET A 159 16.24 -1.57 -2.79
N GLU A 160 17.44 -1.58 -2.21
CA GLU A 160 17.98 -0.45 -1.44
C GLU A 160 18.01 0.84 -2.28
N ASP A 161 17.69 1.97 -1.65
CA ASP A 161 17.43 3.26 -2.29
C ASP A 161 16.32 3.21 -3.35
N GLY A 162 15.49 2.18 -3.33
CA GLY A 162 14.37 1.98 -4.23
C GLY A 162 13.20 2.93 -3.93
N LEU A 163 12.24 2.95 -4.85
CA LEU A 163 11.04 3.79 -4.71
C LEU A 163 10.25 3.47 -3.43
N VAL A 164 10.30 2.23 -2.95
CA VAL A 164 9.58 1.79 -1.75
C VAL A 164 10.21 2.39 -0.49
N GLU A 165 11.53 2.25 -0.27
CA GLU A 165 12.25 2.86 0.86
C GLU A 165 12.08 4.40 0.88
N TRP A 166 12.24 5.06 -0.26
CA TRP A 166 12.00 6.51 -0.37
C TRP A 166 10.57 6.90 0.00
N ALA A 167 9.58 6.14 -0.45
CA ALA A 167 8.19 6.38 -0.09
C ALA A 167 7.95 6.16 1.41
N THR A 168 8.52 5.10 2.00
CA THR A 168 8.46 4.81 3.44
C THR A 168 9.05 5.96 4.25
N CYS A 169 10.26 6.42 3.89
CA CYS A 169 10.89 7.60 4.47
C CYS A 169 9.98 8.84 4.40
N ILE A 170 9.40 9.13 3.22
CA ILE A 170 8.51 10.28 3.04
C ILE A 170 7.30 10.19 3.97
N PHE A 171 6.64 9.04 4.10
CA PHE A 171 5.47 8.90 4.97
C PHE A 171 5.82 9.04 6.45
N PHE A 172 6.95 8.52 6.90
CA PHE A 172 7.44 8.76 8.25
C PHE A 172 7.79 10.24 8.46
N LEU A 173 8.47 10.88 7.51
CA LEU A 173 8.82 12.30 7.58
C LEU A 173 7.58 13.21 7.61
N LEU A 174 6.52 12.88 6.88
CA LEU A 174 5.22 13.57 6.92
C LEU A 174 4.48 13.35 8.25
N THR A 175 4.68 12.18 8.87
CA THR A 175 4.09 11.84 10.18
C THR A 175 4.69 12.69 11.31
N THR A 176 6.01 12.92 11.27
CA THR A 176 6.78 13.66 12.29
C THR A 176 6.19 15.02 12.68
N PRO A 177 6.04 16.01 11.77
CA PRO A 177 5.54 17.34 12.12
C PRO A 177 4.07 17.31 12.54
N LEU A 178 3.29 16.38 11.98
CA LEU A 178 1.88 16.25 12.29
C LEU A 178 1.66 15.71 13.71
N ALA A 179 2.41 14.68 14.09
CA ALA A 179 2.42 14.15 15.45
C ALA A 179 2.95 15.19 16.44
N ALA A 180 3.99 15.95 16.08
CA ALA A 180 4.58 16.97 16.95
C ALA A 180 3.55 18.07 17.27
N TRP A 181 2.82 18.51 16.25
CA TRP A 181 1.75 19.48 16.42
C TRP A 181 0.64 18.97 17.35
N ILE A 182 0.22 17.70 17.20
CA ILE A 182 -0.81 17.11 18.07
C ILE A 182 -0.30 17.02 19.51
N SER A 183 0.96 16.60 19.69
CA SER A 183 1.62 16.51 20.99
C SER A 183 1.59 17.85 21.72
N LEU A 184 2.10 18.91 21.07
CA LEU A 184 2.14 20.26 21.64
C LEU A 184 0.74 20.77 21.98
N LYS A 185 -0.21 20.67 21.04
CA LYS A 185 -1.60 21.10 21.24
C LYS A 185 -2.24 20.37 22.43
N ASN A 186 -2.04 19.06 22.56
CA ASN A 186 -2.62 18.28 23.65
C ASN A 186 -1.92 18.59 24.98
N GLY A 187 -0.63 18.93 24.96
CA GLY A 187 0.11 19.47 26.10
C GLY A 187 -0.52 20.77 26.63
N TYR A 188 -0.77 21.75 25.74
CA TYR A 188 -1.47 22.99 26.10
C TYR A 188 -2.87 22.75 26.68
N LYS A 189 -3.56 21.69 26.22
CA LYS A 189 -4.88 21.28 26.73
C LYS A 189 -4.82 20.44 28.01
N LYS A 190 -3.64 20.28 28.62
CA LYS A 190 -3.39 19.45 29.81
C LYS A 190 -3.79 17.97 29.61
N GLN A 191 -3.74 17.48 28.37
CA GLN A 191 -3.99 16.07 28.01
C GLN A 191 -2.68 15.29 27.97
N PHE A 192 -2.01 15.20 29.14
CA PHE A 192 -0.63 14.74 29.26
C PHE A 192 -0.34 13.40 28.57
N LEU A 193 -1.18 12.37 28.78
CA LEU A 193 -0.95 11.06 28.17
C LEU A 193 -0.98 11.10 26.64
N SER A 194 -1.90 11.87 26.06
CA SER A 194 -1.96 12.01 24.60
C SER A 194 -0.79 12.85 24.08
N ALA A 195 -0.42 13.91 24.79
CA ALA A 195 0.75 14.70 24.45
C ALA A 195 2.03 13.84 24.44
N LEU A 196 2.21 13.01 25.49
CA LEU A 196 3.35 12.10 25.61
C LEU A 196 3.37 11.06 24.49
N PHE A 197 2.24 10.40 24.21
CA PHE A 197 2.16 9.41 23.15
C PHE A 197 2.52 9.99 21.77
N PHE A 198 1.95 11.13 21.40
CA PHE A 198 2.30 11.76 20.13
C PHE A 198 3.72 12.32 20.13
N GLY A 199 4.27 12.72 21.28
CA GLY A 199 5.67 13.14 21.41
C GLY A 199 6.65 11.98 21.17
N ILE A 200 6.37 10.81 21.77
CA ILE A 200 7.12 9.57 21.50
C ILE A 200 6.97 9.19 20.02
N LEU A 201 5.77 9.29 19.47
CA LEU A 201 5.51 8.99 18.06
C LEU A 201 6.28 9.92 17.10
N THR A 202 6.42 11.20 17.44
CA THR A 202 7.26 12.14 16.67
C THR A 202 8.71 11.68 16.64
N LEU A 203 9.28 11.32 17.79
CA LEU A 203 10.67 10.85 17.86
C LEU A 203 10.85 9.54 17.12
N ALA A 204 9.91 8.60 17.27
CA ALA A 204 9.94 7.32 16.57
C ALA A 204 9.83 7.49 15.04
N ALA A 205 8.89 8.32 14.56
CA ALA A 205 8.73 8.57 13.12
C ALA A 205 9.95 9.29 12.52
N LEU A 206 10.54 10.26 13.23
CA LEU A 206 11.77 10.91 12.78
C LEU A 206 12.93 9.91 12.72
N PHE A 207 13.09 9.11 13.76
CA PHE A 207 14.11 8.06 13.82
C PHE A 207 13.97 7.08 12.67
N LEU A 208 12.77 6.51 12.47
CA LEU A 208 12.49 5.58 11.37
C LEU A 208 12.75 6.23 10.01
N SER A 209 12.31 7.49 9.79
CA SER A 209 12.61 8.18 8.52
C SER A 209 14.11 8.34 8.27
N GLY A 210 14.93 8.51 9.32
CA GLY A 210 16.38 8.53 9.20
C GLY A 210 16.93 7.16 8.83
N GLU A 211 16.49 6.10 9.51
CA GLU A 211 16.92 4.73 9.26
C GLU A 211 16.68 4.29 7.80
N GLU A 212 15.51 4.61 7.23
CA GLU A 212 15.14 4.26 5.84
C GLU A 212 16.07 4.84 4.76
N ILE A 213 16.80 5.92 5.07
CA ILE A 213 17.76 6.56 4.15
C ILE A 213 19.17 6.61 4.73
N SER A 214 19.46 5.75 5.70
CA SER A 214 20.76 5.64 6.37
C SER A 214 21.27 6.98 6.88
N TRP A 215 20.36 7.75 7.49
CA TRP A 215 20.56 9.11 8.03
C TRP A 215 21.11 10.11 7.01
N GLY A 216 20.86 9.87 5.73
CA GLY A 216 21.34 10.71 4.63
C GLY A 216 22.82 10.51 4.30
N GLU A 217 23.45 9.41 4.75
CA GLU A 217 24.83 9.05 4.42
C GLU A 217 25.12 9.18 2.93
N ARG A 218 24.26 8.62 2.08
CA ARG A 218 24.42 8.63 0.62
C ARG A 218 24.17 10.01 -0.01
N ILE A 219 23.28 10.80 0.58
CA ILE A 219 22.92 12.14 0.11
C ILE A 219 24.03 13.14 0.44
N LEU A 220 24.50 13.10 1.69
CA LEU A 220 25.49 14.02 2.26
C LEU A 220 26.93 13.53 2.07
N LYS A 221 27.11 12.29 1.58
CA LYS A 221 28.39 11.64 1.28
C LYS A 221 29.36 11.64 2.45
N PHE A 222 28.85 11.50 3.68
CA PHE A 222 29.69 11.21 4.84
C PHE A 222 29.90 9.69 4.94
N SER A 223 30.89 9.26 5.72
CA SER A 223 31.14 7.84 5.94
C SER A 223 30.55 7.38 7.28
N SER A 224 29.91 6.21 7.30
CA SER A 224 29.51 5.57 8.56
C SER A 224 30.68 5.44 9.53
N PRO A 225 30.50 5.72 10.83
CA PRO A 225 31.47 5.44 11.88
C PRO A 225 31.90 3.96 11.88
N ASP A 226 33.19 3.69 12.10
CA ASP A 226 33.76 2.33 12.05
C ASP A 226 33.06 1.35 13.01
N VAL A 227 32.62 1.83 14.17
CA VAL A 227 31.88 1.04 15.18
C VAL A 227 30.54 0.54 14.63
N LEU A 228 29.86 1.35 13.81
CA LEU A 228 28.60 0.96 13.18
C LEU A 228 28.87 0.00 12.01
N LYS A 229 29.83 0.31 11.14
CA LYS A 229 30.21 -0.56 10.01
C LYS A 229 30.58 -1.98 10.45
N ALA A 230 31.30 -2.11 11.56
CA ALA A 230 31.76 -3.40 12.07
C ALA A 230 30.62 -4.33 12.53
N ASN A 231 29.45 -3.79 12.86
CA ASN A 231 28.33 -4.54 13.43
C ASN A 231 27.04 -4.49 12.57
N ASN A 232 27.07 -3.74 11.46
CA ASN A 232 25.94 -3.55 10.56
C ASN A 232 26.10 -4.49 9.35
N VAL A 233 25.10 -5.32 9.08
CA VAL A 233 25.14 -6.28 7.96
C VAL A 233 25.28 -5.63 6.57
N GLN A 234 24.91 -4.35 6.45
CA GLN A 234 24.95 -3.57 5.21
C GLN A 234 26.07 -2.52 5.21
N GLN A 235 26.85 -2.43 6.31
CA GLN A 235 27.92 -1.44 6.49
C GLN A 235 27.49 0.03 6.38
N GLU A 236 26.23 0.32 6.74
CA GLU A 236 25.64 1.66 6.66
C GLU A 236 25.42 2.31 8.02
N THR A 237 25.08 3.60 8.01
CA THR A 237 24.70 4.38 9.19
C THR A 237 23.25 4.07 9.52
N THR A 238 22.96 2.84 9.94
CA THR A 238 21.64 2.43 10.44
C THR A 238 21.79 1.58 11.69
N LEU A 239 20.82 1.69 12.60
CA LEU A 239 20.76 0.90 13.82
C LEU A 239 19.94 -0.38 13.63
N HIS A 240 18.91 -0.38 12.79
CA HIS A 240 18.05 -1.54 12.57
C HIS A 240 18.74 -2.71 11.84
N ASN A 241 19.88 -2.45 11.19
CA ASN A 241 20.72 -3.43 10.50
C ASN A 241 21.85 -3.96 11.40
N ILE A 242 21.88 -3.58 12.68
CA ILE A 242 22.79 -4.19 13.64
C ILE A 242 22.18 -5.51 14.10
N ASP A 243 22.88 -6.62 13.89
CA ASP A 243 22.42 -8.01 14.11
C ASP A 243 21.55 -8.23 15.37
N PRO A 244 21.95 -7.77 16.59
CA PRO A 244 21.14 -7.98 17.80
C PRO A 244 19.85 -7.16 17.82
N ILE A 245 19.83 -6.01 17.15
CA ILE A 245 18.65 -5.14 17.02
C ILE A 245 17.70 -5.73 15.97
N GLN A 246 18.25 -6.20 14.86
CA GLN A 246 17.50 -6.85 13.79
C GLN A 246 16.74 -8.09 14.29
N LYS A 247 17.36 -8.89 15.17
CA LYS A 247 16.71 -10.04 15.84
C LYS A 247 15.54 -9.64 16.75
N LYS A 248 15.52 -8.41 17.25
CA LYS A 248 14.45 -7.89 18.12
C LYS A 248 13.39 -7.09 17.37
N MET A 249 13.65 -6.69 16.12
CA MET A 249 12.68 -5.96 15.28
C MET A 249 11.38 -6.74 15.07
N SER A 250 11.44 -8.07 14.99
CA SER A 250 10.25 -8.92 14.87
C SER A 250 9.27 -8.68 16.01
N LEU A 251 9.75 -8.50 17.24
CA LEU A 251 8.90 -8.19 18.40
C LEU A 251 8.26 -6.81 18.29
N ALA A 252 8.98 -5.82 17.77
CA ALA A 252 8.44 -4.48 17.54
C ALA A 252 7.33 -4.50 16.47
N TYR A 253 7.57 -5.18 15.34
CA TYR A 253 6.57 -5.38 14.28
C TYR A 253 5.32 -6.08 14.81
N ILE A 254 5.48 -7.17 15.57
CA ILE A 254 4.36 -7.92 16.17
C ILE A 254 3.59 -7.02 17.15
N SER A 255 4.28 -6.27 18.00
CA SER A 255 3.64 -5.45 19.03
C SER A 255 2.83 -4.30 18.42
N VAL A 256 3.46 -3.53 17.53
CA VAL A 256 2.82 -2.38 16.87
C VAL A 256 1.74 -2.85 15.90
N GLY A 257 2.01 -3.91 15.14
CA GLY A 257 1.06 -4.52 14.21
C GLY A 257 -0.17 -5.09 14.93
N SER A 258 0.01 -5.77 16.06
CA SER A 258 -1.10 -6.31 16.86
C SER A 258 -1.98 -5.20 17.43
N TRP A 259 -1.38 -4.17 18.02
CA TRP A 259 -2.12 -3.03 18.55
C TRP A 259 -2.83 -2.24 17.45
N GLY A 260 -2.17 -2.00 16.32
CA GLY A 260 -2.77 -1.28 15.20
C GLY A 260 -3.91 -2.05 14.51
N THR A 261 -3.82 -3.38 14.45
CA THR A 261 -4.84 -4.23 13.82
C THR A 261 -6.04 -4.45 14.74
N PHE A 262 -5.80 -4.76 16.01
CA PHE A 262 -6.82 -5.27 16.94
C PHE A 262 -7.11 -4.34 18.13
N GLY A 263 -6.31 -3.29 18.34
CA GLY A 263 -6.44 -2.38 19.49
C GLY A 263 -7.82 -1.71 19.57
N TRP A 264 -8.48 -1.48 18.44
CA TRP A 264 -9.86 -0.97 18.41
C TRP A 264 -10.85 -1.94 19.04
N MET A 265 -10.69 -3.26 18.86
CA MET A 265 -11.58 -4.25 19.46
C MET A 265 -11.46 -4.23 20.97
N VAL A 266 -10.22 -4.18 21.47
CA VAL A 266 -9.92 -4.03 22.90
C VAL A 266 -10.56 -2.76 23.43
N TRP A 267 -10.38 -1.64 22.73
CA TRP A 267 -10.93 -0.34 23.13
C TRP A 267 -12.47 -0.30 23.17
N GLU A 268 -13.13 -0.92 22.20
CA GLU A 268 -14.60 -0.95 22.10
C GLU A 268 -15.25 -1.87 23.14
N HIS A 269 -14.59 -2.97 23.52
CA HIS A 269 -15.13 -4.00 24.42
C HIS A 269 -14.65 -3.87 25.87
N LEU A 270 -13.72 -2.96 26.18
CA LEU A 270 -13.26 -2.73 27.55
C LEU A 270 -14.40 -2.21 28.47
N PRO A 271 -14.64 -2.81 29.65
CA PRO A 271 -15.73 -2.40 30.52
C PRO A 271 -15.54 -0.95 30.99
N THR A 272 -16.57 -0.13 30.80
CA THR A 272 -16.50 1.31 31.06
C THR A 272 -16.18 1.67 32.50
N LYS A 273 -16.45 0.78 33.46
CA LYS A 273 -16.14 0.97 34.88
C LYS A 273 -14.64 1.09 35.18
N PHE A 274 -13.79 0.37 34.44
CA PHE A 274 -12.33 0.37 34.66
C PHE A 274 -11.60 1.51 33.94
N ILE A 275 -12.14 1.96 32.80
CA ILE A 275 -11.49 2.96 31.95
C ILE A 275 -12.23 4.30 31.90
N ALA A 276 -13.30 4.53 32.67
CA ALA A 276 -14.11 5.75 32.63
C ALA A 276 -13.25 7.04 32.70
N ARG A 277 -12.22 7.04 33.55
CA ARG A 277 -11.27 8.16 33.74
C ARG A 277 -10.38 8.39 32.51
N TYR A 278 -10.05 7.36 31.75
CA TYR A 278 -9.11 7.38 30.62
C TYR A 278 -9.80 7.31 29.25
N ARG A 279 -11.11 7.01 29.23
CA ARG A 279 -11.92 6.87 28.02
C ARG A 279 -11.90 8.15 27.19
N LYS A 280 -11.92 9.30 27.88
CA LYS A 280 -11.83 10.63 27.26
C LYS A 280 -10.39 10.92 26.83
N GLY A 281 -9.98 10.33 25.71
CA GLY A 281 -8.64 10.52 25.13
C GLY A 281 -8.00 9.23 24.62
N GLY A 282 -8.40 8.07 25.14
CA GLY A 282 -7.89 6.77 24.67
C GLY A 282 -8.18 6.42 23.20
N GLU A 283 -9.20 7.08 22.64
CA GLU A 283 -9.51 7.09 21.19
C GLU A 283 -8.34 7.59 20.34
N SER A 284 -7.42 8.37 20.92
CA SER A 284 -6.26 8.92 20.23
C SER A 284 -5.07 7.99 20.16
N PHE A 285 -5.14 6.80 20.80
CA PHE A 285 -4.03 5.84 20.88
C PHE A 285 -4.28 4.58 20.04
N THR A 286 -5.50 4.40 19.52
CA THR A 286 -5.89 3.22 18.74
C THR A 286 -6.31 3.63 17.33
N PRO A 287 -5.73 3.02 16.28
CA PRO A 287 -6.28 3.16 14.94
C PRO A 287 -7.71 2.65 14.89
N THR A 288 -8.54 3.30 14.07
CA THR A 288 -9.91 2.83 13.83
C THR A 288 -9.91 1.53 13.02
N TRP A 289 -10.98 0.73 13.10
CA TRP A 289 -11.07 -0.59 12.44
C TRP A 289 -10.70 -0.60 10.95
N PHE A 290 -11.02 0.48 10.22
CA PHE A 290 -10.75 0.55 8.78
C PHE A 290 -9.30 0.90 8.43
N LEU A 291 -8.48 1.27 9.42
CA LEU A 291 -7.02 1.37 9.28
C LEU A 291 -6.30 0.09 9.71
N GLY A 292 -6.97 -0.83 10.40
CA GLY A 292 -6.38 -2.08 10.89
C GLY A 292 -5.60 -2.86 9.81
N PRO A 293 -6.09 -2.99 8.56
CA PRO A 293 -5.36 -3.68 7.50
C PRO A 293 -3.98 -3.11 7.17
N PHE A 294 -3.72 -1.82 7.41
CA PHE A 294 -2.39 -1.24 7.19
C PHE A 294 -1.37 -1.73 8.23
N PHE A 295 -1.83 -2.07 9.44
CA PHE A 295 -0.99 -2.61 10.51
C PHE A 295 -0.94 -4.14 10.48
N PHE A 296 -1.91 -4.79 9.84
CA PHE A 296 -1.94 -6.24 9.71
C PHE A 296 -0.75 -6.75 8.91
N TYR A 297 -0.30 -6.01 7.90
CA TYR A 297 0.75 -6.51 7.03
C TYR A 297 2.12 -6.56 7.71
N ILE A 298 2.46 -5.53 8.51
CA ILE A 298 3.67 -5.56 9.34
C ILE A 298 3.55 -6.59 10.49
N LEU A 299 2.34 -6.83 11.01
CA LEU A 299 2.10 -7.94 11.95
C LEU A 299 2.38 -9.30 11.30
N TRP A 300 1.82 -9.54 10.12
CA TRP A 300 2.03 -10.76 9.36
C TRP A 300 3.52 -10.96 9.06
N TYR A 301 4.22 -9.91 8.60
CA TYR A 301 5.67 -9.98 8.35
C TYR A 301 6.44 -10.31 9.63
N GLY A 302 6.18 -9.59 10.73
CA GLY A 302 6.82 -9.82 12.02
C GLY A 302 6.62 -11.23 12.56
N LEU A 303 5.41 -11.80 12.42
CA LEU A 303 5.12 -13.19 12.80
C LEU A 303 5.88 -14.19 11.92
N ASN A 304 5.88 -14.01 10.60
CA ASN A 304 6.63 -14.88 9.69
C ASN A 304 8.12 -14.83 10.01
N ARG A 305 8.68 -13.64 10.24
CA ARG A 305 10.09 -13.47 10.58
C ARG A 305 10.44 -14.16 11.90
N ALA A 306 9.57 -14.07 12.91
CA ALA A 306 9.79 -14.70 14.20
C ALA A 306 9.68 -16.24 14.15
N LEU A 307 8.79 -16.78 13.31
CA LEU A 307 8.51 -18.22 13.24
C LEU A 307 9.37 -18.97 12.21
N LEU A 308 9.65 -18.35 11.06
CA LEU A 308 10.26 -18.96 9.89
C LEU A 308 11.64 -18.37 9.54
N GLY A 309 12.03 -17.26 10.18
CA GLY A 309 13.23 -16.51 9.81
C GLY A 309 12.98 -15.52 8.65
N PRO A 310 14.04 -14.90 8.10
CA PRO A 310 13.91 -13.92 7.03
C PRO A 310 13.31 -14.56 5.76
N LEU A 311 12.40 -13.82 5.11
CA LEU A 311 11.84 -14.24 3.83
C LEU A 311 12.89 -14.10 2.72
N HIS A 312 12.77 -14.91 1.66
CA HIS A 312 13.76 -14.95 0.58
C HIS A 312 13.97 -13.60 -0.12
N TYR A 313 12.92 -12.80 -0.28
CA TYR A 313 13.00 -11.47 -0.90
C TYR A 313 12.72 -10.37 0.13
N LYS A 314 13.65 -9.40 0.23
CA LYS A 314 13.53 -8.19 1.06
C LYS A 314 12.27 -7.37 0.71
N THR A 315 11.82 -7.43 -0.55
CA THR A 315 10.59 -6.77 -1.04
C THR A 315 9.35 -6.97 -0.15
N TRP A 316 9.21 -8.13 0.50
CA TRP A 316 8.11 -8.39 1.43
C TRP A 316 8.17 -7.52 2.69
N GLU A 317 9.37 -7.33 3.23
CA GLU A 317 9.66 -6.45 4.37
C GLU A 317 9.42 -4.99 3.99
N GLU A 318 10.08 -4.52 2.93
CA GLU A 318 9.99 -3.15 2.45
C GLU A 318 8.54 -2.72 2.16
N THR A 319 7.78 -3.60 1.51
CA THR A 319 6.36 -3.30 1.23
C THR A 319 5.51 -3.31 2.50
N ALA A 320 5.85 -4.14 3.50
CA ALA A 320 5.16 -4.15 4.78
C ALA A 320 5.42 -2.85 5.57
N GLU A 321 6.65 -2.35 5.54
CA GLU A 321 7.04 -1.07 6.14
C GLU A 321 6.40 0.12 5.44
N LEU A 322 6.33 0.11 4.11
CA LEU A 322 5.60 1.13 3.34
C LEU A 322 4.11 1.16 3.69
N VAL A 323 3.44 0.01 3.69
CA VAL A 323 2.01 -0.05 4.05
C VAL A 323 1.79 0.39 5.49
N PHE A 324 2.70 0.03 6.40
CA PHE A 324 2.66 0.48 7.79
C PHE A 324 2.85 1.99 7.93
N SER A 325 3.85 2.59 7.27
CA SER A 325 4.14 4.03 7.34
C SER A 325 2.97 4.87 6.79
N VAL A 326 2.33 4.41 5.71
CA VAL A 326 1.08 5.00 5.20
C VAL A 326 -0.04 4.92 6.24
N GLY A 327 -0.24 3.74 6.86
CA GLY A 327 -1.23 3.53 7.91
C GLY A 327 -1.02 4.44 9.12
N LEU A 328 0.23 4.63 9.52
CA LEU A 328 0.63 5.50 10.61
C LEU A 328 0.36 6.97 10.28
N PHE A 329 0.75 7.42 9.10
CA PHE A 329 0.46 8.76 8.60
C PHE A 329 -1.06 9.03 8.60
N LEU A 330 -1.86 8.10 8.07
CA LEU A 330 -3.32 8.21 8.05
C LEU A 330 -3.91 8.27 9.45
N PHE A 331 -3.42 7.45 10.38
CA PHE A 331 -3.84 7.46 11.78
C PHE A 331 -3.59 8.82 12.44
N VAL A 332 -2.40 9.41 12.25
CA VAL A 332 -2.05 10.72 12.81
C VAL A 332 -2.88 11.83 12.12
N ALA A 333 -3.04 11.77 10.80
CA ALA A 333 -3.85 12.73 10.04
C ALA A 333 -5.32 12.72 10.46
N MET A 334 -5.89 11.55 10.73
CA MET A 334 -7.26 11.45 11.23
C MET A 334 -7.39 12.00 12.67
N ASN A 335 -6.37 11.86 13.51
CA ASN A 335 -6.34 12.53 14.82
C ASN A 335 -6.20 14.07 14.72
N ARG A 336 -5.51 14.58 13.69
CA ARG A 336 -5.35 16.03 13.45
C ARG A 336 -6.64 16.70 12.97
N TYR A 337 -7.22 16.15 11.92
CA TYR A 337 -8.22 16.83 11.10
C TYR A 337 -9.64 16.38 11.38
N SER A 338 -9.80 15.23 12.06
CA SER A 338 -11.12 14.66 12.08
C SER A 338 -11.96 15.14 13.26
N PRO A 339 -13.18 15.64 12.99
CA PRO A 339 -14.25 15.57 13.95
C PRO A 339 -14.73 14.12 14.17
N LEU A 340 -14.05 13.05 13.71
CA LEU A 340 -14.51 11.65 13.76
C LEU A 340 -14.78 11.10 15.17
N ARG A 341 -14.47 11.86 16.22
CA ARG A 341 -15.07 11.69 17.56
C ARG A 341 -16.60 11.54 17.53
N LYS A 342 -17.28 12.11 16.53
CA LYS A 342 -18.74 11.93 16.31
C LYS A 342 -19.16 10.58 15.71
N TYR A 343 -18.23 9.72 15.25
CA TYR A 343 -18.52 8.41 14.65
C TYR A 343 -17.86 7.23 15.34
N LEU A 344 -17.22 7.45 16.49
CA LEU A 344 -17.23 6.41 17.49
C LEU A 344 -18.70 6.10 17.80
N PRO A 345 -19.06 4.83 18.04
CA PRO A 345 -20.44 4.49 18.39
C PRO A 345 -20.89 5.44 19.49
N LYS A 346 -21.83 6.34 19.15
CA LYS A 346 -22.52 7.14 20.15
C LYS A 346 -23.28 6.14 20.98
N LYS A 347 -22.93 6.04 22.27
CA LYS A 347 -23.80 5.37 23.24
C LYS A 347 -25.09 6.16 23.38
#